data_AF-A0A531MH12-F1
#
_entry.id   AF-A0A531MH12-F1
#
_cell.length_a   1.000
_cell.length_b   1.000
_cell.length_c   1.000
_cell.angle_alpha   90.00
_cell.angle_beta   90.00
_cell.angle_gamma   90.00
#
_symmetry.space_group_name_H-M   'P 1'
#
loop_
_entity.id
_entity.type
_entity.pdbx_description
1 polymer ?
#
loop_
_entity_poly.entity_id
_entity_poly.type
_entity_poly.pdbx_seq_one_letter_code
_entity_poly.pdbx_strand_id
1 'polypeptide(L)'
;DICTGDHACMRLSGCPSLSVKSLDDPLRDDPVASIDQNCVGCGNCGEVADAAVLCPSFYRADVLHNPSRWDRFLETARRATIGFLQRRRESRRLIFADA
;
A
#
# COMPACT_ATOMS: atom_id res chain seq x y z
N ASP A 1 -3.29 18.86 -4.03
CA ASP A 1 -3.68 17.58 -4.69
C ASP A 1 -2.55 16.57 -4.87
N ILE A 2 -1.43 16.70 -4.15
CA ILE A 2 -0.44 15.64 -4.02
C ILE A 2 -0.34 15.33 -2.53
N CYS A 3 -0.60 14.08 -2.20
CA CYS A 3 -0.58 13.62 -0.83
C CYS A 3 0.74 12.90 -0.59
N THR A 4 1.63 13.48 0.21
CA THR A 4 2.85 12.80 0.67
C THR A 4 2.54 11.86 1.85
N GLY A 5 1.48 11.05 1.67
CA GLY A 5 0.84 10.24 2.71
C GLY A 5 -0.68 10.11 2.46
N ASP A 6 -1.06 9.27 1.49
CA ASP A 6 -2.32 8.49 1.47
C ASP A 6 -3.55 9.05 2.21
N HIS A 7 -4.06 10.22 1.80
CA HIS A 7 -5.39 10.70 2.22
C HIS A 7 -6.56 9.78 1.80
N ALA A 8 -6.31 8.84 0.88
CA ALA A 8 -7.28 7.82 0.53
C ALA A 8 -7.48 6.80 1.68
N CYS A 9 -6.50 6.61 2.57
CA CYS A 9 -6.64 5.70 3.71
C CYS A 9 -7.71 6.21 4.67
N MET A 10 -7.73 7.50 5.06
CA MET A 10 -8.77 7.99 5.99
C MET A 10 -10.19 7.88 5.44
N ARG A 11 -10.38 8.23 4.16
CA ARG A 11 -11.71 8.21 3.54
C ARG A 11 -12.26 6.80 3.37
N LEU A 12 -11.40 5.82 3.13
CA LEU A 12 -11.78 4.42 2.91
C LEU A 12 -11.75 3.56 4.17
N SER A 13 -10.93 3.92 5.18
CA SER A 13 -10.71 3.07 6.36
C SER A 13 -11.88 3.10 7.32
N GLY A 14 -12.54 4.24 7.55
CA GLY A 14 -13.52 4.36 8.65
C GLY A 14 -12.91 4.13 10.03
N CYS A 15 -11.57 4.24 10.16
CA CYS A 15 -10.85 4.10 11.42
C CYS A 15 -11.07 5.35 12.28
N PRO A 16 -11.68 5.25 13.48
CA PRO A 16 -11.98 6.41 14.31
C PRO A 16 -10.71 7.09 14.85
N SER A 17 -9.59 6.36 14.90
CA SER A 17 -8.29 6.82 15.39
C SER A 17 -7.38 7.40 14.31
N LEU A 18 -7.78 7.39 13.04
CA LEU A 18 -6.96 7.89 11.94
C LEU A 18 -7.38 9.31 11.56
N SER A 19 -6.48 10.27 11.70
CA SER A 19 -6.71 11.71 11.50
C SER A 19 -5.57 12.38 10.72
N VAL A 20 -5.63 13.71 10.59
CA VAL A 20 -4.60 14.52 9.91
C VAL A 20 -3.87 15.39 10.94
N LYS A 21 -2.54 15.44 10.85
CA LYS A 21 -1.70 16.35 11.62
C LYS A 21 -0.92 17.28 10.69
N SER A 22 -0.93 18.57 11.00
CA SER A 22 -0.03 19.55 10.38
C SER A 22 1.40 19.32 10.86
N LEU A 23 2.35 19.33 9.94
CA LEU A 23 3.76 19.20 10.27
C LEU A 23 4.37 20.59 10.47
N ASP A 24 5.12 20.78 11.56
CA ASP A 24 5.82 22.05 11.85
C ASP A 24 7.13 22.19 11.06
N ASP A 25 7.24 21.53 9.90
CA ASP A 25 8.43 21.53 9.06
C ASP A 25 8.33 22.65 8.03
N PRO A 26 9.20 23.68 8.09
CA PRO A 26 9.15 24.81 7.17
C PRO A 26 9.45 24.44 5.70
N LEU A 27 9.89 23.21 5.42
CA LEU A 27 10.10 22.70 4.06
C LEU A 27 8.92 21.87 3.54
N ARG A 28 7.92 21.56 4.39
CA ARG A 28 6.82 20.67 4.03
C ARG A 28 5.46 21.21 4.47
N ASP A 29 4.76 21.77 3.50
CA ASP A 29 3.44 22.40 3.70
C ASP A 29 2.27 21.38 3.73
N ASP A 30 2.47 20.19 3.16
CA ASP A 30 1.42 19.18 3.08
C ASP A 30 1.18 18.49 4.43
N PRO A 31 -0.08 18.38 4.89
CA PRO A 31 -0.41 17.70 6.12
C PRO A 31 -0.26 16.17 5.98
N VAL A 32 -0.06 15.49 7.12
CA VAL A 32 0.29 14.06 7.16
C VAL A 32 -0.76 13.27 7.94
N ALA A 33 -1.07 12.05 7.48
CA ALA A 33 -1.92 11.12 8.22
C ALA A 33 -1.28 10.74 9.57
N SER A 34 -2.07 10.76 10.64
CA SER A 34 -1.62 10.50 12.00
C SER A 34 -2.63 9.64 12.75
N ILE A 35 -2.12 8.67 13.52
CA ILE A 35 -2.93 7.81 14.38
C ILE A 35 -2.93 8.40 15.79
N ASP A 36 -4.11 8.57 16.37
CA ASP A 36 -4.29 9.09 17.72
C ASP A 36 -3.96 8.05 18.81
N GLN A 37 -4.02 8.47 20.08
CA GLN A 37 -3.71 7.61 21.22
C GLN A 37 -4.84 6.64 21.60
N ASN A 38 -5.98 6.68 20.91
CA ASN A 38 -7.11 5.77 21.15
C ASN A 38 -7.02 4.49 20.30
N CYS A 39 -5.96 4.34 19.49
CA CYS A 39 -5.79 3.20 18.62
C CYS A 39 -5.72 1.88 19.41
N VAL A 40 -6.69 0.99 19.15
CA VAL A 40 -6.76 -0.35 19.77
C VAL A 40 -6.06 -1.45 18.95
N GLY A 41 -5.40 -1.09 17.84
CA GLY A 41 -4.65 -2.04 17.02
C GLY A 41 -5.49 -3.05 16.22
N CYS A 42 -6.72 -2.68 15.82
CA CYS A 42 -7.62 -3.56 15.07
C CYS A 42 -7.17 -3.88 13.62
N GLY A 43 -6.16 -3.19 13.09
CA GLY A 43 -5.58 -3.46 11.77
C GLY A 43 -6.38 -2.91 10.57
N ASN A 44 -7.58 -2.38 10.78
CA ASN A 44 -8.49 -1.92 9.73
C ASN A 44 -7.87 -0.90 8.74
N CYS A 45 -7.17 0.13 9.24
CA CYS A 45 -6.51 1.09 8.37
C CYS A 45 -5.35 0.50 7.57
N GLY A 46 -4.70 -0.54 8.08
CA GLY A 46 -3.62 -1.26 7.36
C GLY A 46 -4.18 -2.17 6.26
N GLU A 47 -5.25 -2.90 6.54
CA GLU A 47 -5.93 -3.75 5.55
C GLU A 47 -6.48 -2.93 4.38
N VAL A 48 -7.13 -1.80 4.69
CA VAL A 48 -7.66 -0.90 3.66
C VAL A 48 -6.53 -0.25 2.87
N ALA A 49 -5.43 0.15 3.51
CA ALA A 49 -4.26 0.69 2.83
C ALA A 49 -3.63 -0.30 1.83
N ASP A 50 -3.52 -1.58 2.23
CA ASP A 50 -3.02 -2.66 1.37
C ASP A 50 -4.00 -2.97 0.22
N ALA A 51 -5.28 -3.15 0.53
CA ALA A 51 -6.31 -3.46 -0.46
C ALA A 51 -6.46 -2.38 -1.54
N ALA A 52 -6.31 -1.11 -1.16
CA ALA A 52 -6.40 0.02 -2.07
C ALA A 52 -5.04 0.44 -2.68
N VAL A 53 -3.94 -0.27 -2.37
CA VAL A 53 -2.58 -0.01 -2.91
C VAL A 53 -2.14 1.46 -2.68
N LEU A 54 -2.49 2.02 -1.52
CA LEU A 54 -2.39 3.46 -1.28
C LEU A 54 -1.01 3.92 -0.83
N CYS A 55 -0.27 3.04 -0.15
CA CYS A 55 1.08 3.34 0.31
C CYS A 55 2.09 2.52 -0.52
N PRO A 56 2.75 3.13 -1.52
CA PRO A 56 3.82 2.46 -2.26
C PRO A 56 5.03 2.11 -1.38
N SER A 57 5.08 2.59 -0.14
CA SER A 57 6.02 2.17 0.89
C SER A 57 5.86 0.70 1.32
N PHE A 58 4.68 0.09 1.14
CA PHE A 58 4.47 -1.32 1.47
C PHE A 58 5.16 -2.29 0.51
N TYR A 59 5.61 -1.83 -0.67
CA TYR A 59 6.39 -2.64 -1.60
C TYR A 59 7.65 -1.89 -2.05
N ARG A 60 8.80 -2.58 -2.03
CA ARG A 60 10.04 -2.01 -2.57
C ARG A 60 10.08 -2.25 -4.08
N ALA A 61 10.10 -1.16 -4.85
CA ALA A 61 10.40 -1.18 -6.28
C ALA A 61 11.74 -0.50 -6.53
N ASP A 62 12.75 -1.26 -6.94
CA ASP A 62 14.04 -0.71 -7.35
C ASP A 62 14.05 -0.51 -8.88
N VAL A 63 14.56 0.64 -9.33
CA VAL A 63 14.76 0.95 -10.76
C VAL A 63 16.22 0.73 -11.13
N LEU A 64 16.50 -0.31 -11.90
CA LEU A 64 17.85 -0.65 -12.38
C LEU A 64 18.10 0.01 -13.75
N HIS A 65 19.12 0.86 -13.81
CA HIS A 65 19.61 1.45 -15.06
C HIS A 65 20.72 0.57 -15.67
N ASN A 66 20.68 0.35 -16.99
CA ASN A 66 21.56 -0.59 -17.72
C ASN A 66 21.51 -2.04 -17.20
N PRO A 67 20.35 -2.71 -17.29
CA PRO A 67 20.22 -4.09 -16.83
C PRO A 67 21.05 -5.05 -17.67
N SER A 68 21.80 -5.93 -16.99
CA SER A 68 22.52 -7.03 -17.63
C SER A 68 21.54 -8.07 -18.19
N ARG A 69 22.04 -8.98 -19.03
CA ARG A 69 21.23 -10.12 -19.51
C ARG A 69 20.71 -10.98 -18.35
N TRP A 70 21.48 -11.09 -17.28
CA TRP A 70 21.11 -11.85 -16.09
C TRP A 70 19.97 -11.19 -15.32
N ASP A 71 20.00 -9.85 -15.17
CA ASP A 71 18.93 -9.10 -14.50
C ASP A 71 17.59 -9.29 -15.23
N ARG A 72 17.60 -9.23 -16.57
CA ARG A 72 16.41 -9.45 -17.40
C ARG A 72 15.86 -10.88 -17.27
N PHE A 73 16.75 -11.87 -17.21
CA PHE A 73 16.37 -13.26 -17.01
C PHE A 73 15.71 -13.47 -15.64
N LEU A 74 16.34 -12.97 -14.57
CA LEU A 74 15.80 -13.05 -13.22
C LEU A 74 14.43 -12.36 -13.11
N GLU A 75 14.29 -11.18 -13.72
CA GLU A 75 13.03 -10.45 -13.71
C GLU A 75 11.91 -11.23 -14.39
N THR A 76 12.22 -11.88 -15.53
CA THR A 76 11.25 -12.73 -16.23
C THR A 76 10.82 -13.92 -15.36
N ALA A 77 11.78 -14.58 -14.70
CA ALA A 77 11.50 -15.69 -13.80
C ALA A 77 10.68 -15.26 -12.57
N ARG A 78 11.00 -14.10 -11.97
CA ARG A 78 10.23 -13.51 -10.87
C ARG A 78 8.80 -13.23 -11.30
N ARG A 79 8.59 -12.55 -12.43
CA ARG A 79 7.24 -12.25 -12.96
C ARG A 79 6.43 -13.51 -13.20
N ALA A 80 7.03 -14.54 -13.80
CA ALA A 80 6.36 -15.82 -14.03
C ALA A 80 5.93 -16.47 -12.71
N THR A 81 6.81 -16.48 -11.72
CA THR A 81 6.57 -17.07 -10.39
C THR A 81 5.50 -16.31 -9.62
N ILE A 82 5.60 -14.98 -9.54
CA ILE A 82 4.62 -14.11 -8.90
C ILE A 82 3.25 -14.30 -9.56
N GLY A 83 3.18 -14.27 -10.89
CA GLY A 83 1.93 -14.47 -11.62
C GLY A 83 1.32 -15.86 -11.37
N PHE A 84 2.13 -16.90 -11.26
CA PHE A 84 1.64 -18.24 -10.89
C PHE A 84 1.05 -18.26 -9.47
N LEU A 85 1.74 -17.67 -8.50
CA LEU A 85 1.26 -17.61 -7.11
C LEU A 85 -0.01 -16.76 -6.97
N GLN A 86 -0.09 -15.64 -7.68
CA GLN A 86 -1.28 -14.79 -7.73
C GLN A 86 -2.48 -15.55 -8.29
N ARG A 87 -2.32 -16.23 -9.45
CA ARG A 87 -3.38 -17.08 -10.03
C ARG A 87 -3.84 -18.19 -9.09
N ARG A 88 -2.90 -18.83 -8.39
CA ARG A 88 -3.21 -19.87 -7.39
C ARG A 88 -3.95 -19.32 -6.17
N ARG A 89 -3.63 -18.10 -5.73
CA ARG A 89 -4.33 -17.43 -4.62
C ARG A 89 -5.74 -17.02 -5.05
N GLU A 90 -5.88 -16.44 -6.23
CA GLU A 90 -7.16 -15.99 -6.79
C GLU A 90 -8.12 -17.16 -6.99
N SER A 91 -7.65 -18.29 -7.51
CA SER A 91 -8.49 -19.48 -7.67
C SER A 91 -8.99 -20.09 -6.35
N ARG A 92 -8.38 -19.72 -5.23
CA ARG A 92 -8.75 -20.15 -3.88
C ARG A 92 -9.45 -19.05 -3.08
N ARG A 93 -9.63 -17.87 -3.66
CA ARG A 93 -10.27 -16.75 -2.97
C ARG A 93 -11.78 -17.00 -2.94
N LEU A 94 -12.34 -17.04 -1.74
CA LEU A 94 -13.80 -17.05 -1.55
C LEU A 94 -14.33 -15.69 -1.99
N ILE A 95 -15.11 -15.67 -3.08
CA ILE A 95 -15.86 -14.50 -3.50
C ILE A 95 -17.24 -14.66 -2.89
N PHE A 96 -17.53 -13.88 -1.84
CA PHE A 96 -18.90 -13.77 -1.35
C PHE A 96 -19.66 -12.93 -2.37
N ALA A 97 -20.66 -13.54 -3.03
CA ALA A 97 -21.61 -12.78 -3.81
C ALA A 97 -22.49 -12.03 -2.82
N ASP A 98 -22.50 -10.69 -2.88
CA ASP A 98 -23.48 -9.89 -2.15
C ASP A 98 -24.88 -10.31 -2.61
N ALA A 99 -25.74 -10.65 -1.64
CA ALA A 99 -27.11 -11.08 -1.82
C ALA A 99 -28.07 -9.89 -1.94
#